data_AF-A0A5R8KGL1-F1
#
_entry.id   AF-A0A5R8KGL1-F1
#
_cell.length_a   1.000
_cell.length_b   1.000
_cell.length_c   1.000
_cell.angle_alpha   90.00
_cell.angle_beta   90.00
_cell.angle_gamma   90.00
#
_symmetry.space_group_name_H-M   'P 1'
#
loop_
_entity.id
_entity.type
_entity.pdbx_description
1 polymer ?
#
loop_
_entity_poly.entity_id
_entity_poly.type
_entity_poly.pdbx_seq_one_letter_code
_entity_poly.pdbx_strand_id
1 'polypeptide(L)'
;MTDLNLEPILWLACLAFLGMLHVSVHPQARHFRKALAWIGKNPAPLLLLAASHTLLGGLGLWPGLFYNDALHFHPPQPWHQTWTASLIKGWQDFAVIFHHAIAPPPVFFNPWAGALLQAFVTATSQIWFCRHLLNTQSPFVEDWLSFRQTVALWPGVLLLTLLHFPWWFLQRPGALGSSDFLRLLILPEYLLFLSPIPIIIAKGRNSVRELGRQTLLLLKTHSFPLLTIALSGIPLLALFDFILPLSHHWITGVLAPFRVVIASLLASAIHLWLYVAAALLLLSHSTPKPARTA
;
A
#
# COMPACT_ATOMS: atom_id res chain seq x y z
N MET A 1 35.36 -16.54 -20.02
CA MET A 1 34.11 -17.09 -19.47
C MET A 1 33.70 -16.16 -18.35
N THR A 2 32.65 -15.38 -18.56
CA THR A 2 32.09 -14.48 -17.54
C THR A 2 31.36 -15.33 -16.52
N ASP A 3 31.80 -15.31 -15.26
CA ASP A 3 31.03 -15.86 -14.15
C ASP A 3 29.64 -15.20 -14.17
N LEU A 4 28.64 -15.96 -14.58
CA LEU A 4 27.25 -15.57 -14.47
C LEU A 4 26.97 -15.48 -12.98
N ASN A 5 26.94 -14.26 -12.45
CA ASN A 5 26.49 -14.02 -11.09
C ASN A 5 24.99 -14.40 -11.04
N LEU A 6 24.69 -15.61 -10.56
CA LEU A 6 23.36 -16.23 -10.57
C LEU A 6 22.48 -15.77 -9.40
N GLU A 7 23.10 -15.24 -8.36
CA GLU A 7 22.44 -14.70 -7.17
C GLU A 7 21.26 -13.75 -7.49
N PRO A 8 21.38 -12.78 -8.41
CA PRO A 8 20.32 -11.84 -8.70
C PRO A 8 19.09 -12.51 -9.38
N ILE A 9 19.33 -13.55 -10.19
CA ILE A 9 18.28 -14.36 -10.84
C ILE A 9 17.56 -15.22 -9.81
N LEU A 10 18.29 -15.77 -8.83
CA LEU A 10 17.74 -16.57 -7.74
C LEU A 10 16.73 -15.74 -6.92
N TRP A 11 17.06 -14.48 -6.60
CA TRP A 11 16.15 -13.61 -5.84
C TRP A 11 14.87 -13.26 -6.61
N LEU A 12 14.96 -13.00 -7.91
CA LEU A 12 13.77 -12.84 -8.76
C LEU A 12 12.92 -14.11 -8.81
N ALA A 13 13.56 -15.27 -8.89
CA ALA A 13 12.87 -16.56 -8.86
C ALA A 13 12.15 -16.77 -7.51
N CYS A 14 12.80 -16.41 -6.39
CA CYS A 14 12.18 -16.40 -5.06
C CYS A 14 10.95 -15.48 -5.00
N LEU A 15 11.03 -14.26 -5.57
CA LEU A 15 9.91 -13.32 -5.60
C LEU A 15 8.75 -13.87 -6.43
N ALA A 16 9.03 -14.41 -7.62
CA ALA A 16 8.03 -15.04 -8.47
C ALA A 16 7.39 -16.25 -7.78
N PHE A 17 8.19 -17.07 -7.11
CA PHE A 17 7.71 -18.22 -6.35
C PHE A 17 6.80 -17.80 -5.19
N LEU A 18 7.19 -16.79 -4.39
CA LEU A 18 6.33 -16.24 -3.34
C LEU A 18 5.03 -15.69 -3.93
N GLY A 19 5.09 -14.95 -5.04
CA GLY A 19 3.89 -14.48 -5.75
C GLY A 19 2.97 -15.64 -6.16
N MET A 20 3.54 -16.72 -6.71
CA MET A 20 2.79 -17.93 -7.07
C MET A 20 2.14 -18.59 -5.84
N LEU A 21 2.84 -18.67 -4.71
CA LEU A 21 2.28 -19.22 -3.47
C LEU A 21 1.06 -18.41 -2.98
N HIS A 22 1.12 -17.08 -3.06
CA HIS A 22 -0.01 -16.20 -2.76
C HIS A 22 -1.21 -16.47 -3.68
N VAL A 23 -0.96 -16.73 -4.96
CA VAL A 23 -2.01 -16.94 -5.98
C VAL A 23 -2.59 -18.35 -5.93
N SER A 24 -1.83 -19.36 -5.48
CA SER A 24 -2.20 -20.78 -5.61
C SER A 24 -2.54 -21.46 -4.28
N VAL A 25 -1.76 -21.22 -3.22
CA VAL A 25 -1.78 -22.02 -1.99
C VAL A 25 -2.28 -21.23 -0.78
N HIS A 26 -2.08 -19.91 -0.76
CA HIS A 26 -2.42 -19.08 0.38
C HIS A 26 -3.91 -19.20 0.79
N PRO A 27 -4.27 -19.16 2.08
CA PRO A 27 -5.67 -19.25 2.53
C PRO A 27 -6.60 -18.21 1.88
N GLN A 28 -6.03 -17.06 1.49
CA GLN A 28 -6.70 -15.96 0.79
C GLN A 28 -6.43 -15.92 -0.72
N ALA A 29 -5.95 -17.00 -1.33
CA ALA A 29 -5.56 -17.07 -2.76
C ALA A 29 -6.67 -16.64 -3.72
N ARG A 30 -7.95 -16.89 -3.36
CA ARG A 30 -9.10 -16.39 -4.13
C ARG A 30 -9.10 -14.86 -4.23
N HIS A 31 -8.80 -14.15 -3.15
CA HIS A 31 -8.75 -12.69 -3.11
C HIS A 31 -7.56 -12.16 -3.91
N PHE A 32 -6.40 -12.80 -3.81
CA PHE A 32 -5.22 -12.46 -4.62
C PHE A 32 -5.44 -12.63 -6.13
N ARG A 33 -6.07 -13.74 -6.56
CA ARG A 33 -6.45 -13.95 -7.97
C ARG A 33 -7.43 -12.91 -8.46
N LYS A 34 -8.46 -12.60 -7.67
CA LYS A 34 -9.43 -11.57 -8.01
C LYS A 34 -8.79 -10.19 -8.09
N ALA A 35 -7.84 -9.88 -7.20
CA ALA A 35 -7.09 -8.63 -7.23
C ALA A 35 -6.26 -8.49 -8.52
N LEU A 36 -5.52 -9.53 -8.93
CA LEU A 36 -4.79 -9.53 -10.20
C LEU A 36 -5.71 -9.31 -11.41
N ALA A 37 -6.81 -10.06 -11.46
CA ALA A 37 -7.80 -9.92 -12.53
C ALA A 37 -8.44 -8.51 -12.55
N TRP A 38 -8.64 -7.92 -11.38
CA TRP A 38 -9.18 -6.57 -11.25
C TRP A 38 -8.18 -5.51 -11.72
N ILE A 39 -6.91 -5.60 -11.32
CA ILE A 39 -5.85 -4.67 -11.75
C ILE A 39 -5.67 -4.73 -13.27
N GLY A 40 -5.69 -5.94 -13.86
CA GLY A 40 -5.59 -6.09 -15.32
C GLY A 40 -6.75 -5.47 -16.09
N LYS A 41 -7.92 -5.32 -15.46
CA LYS A 41 -9.10 -4.65 -16.05
C LYS A 41 -9.16 -3.15 -15.75
N ASN A 42 -8.49 -2.70 -14.69
CA ASN A 42 -8.54 -1.33 -14.20
C ASN A 42 -7.10 -0.81 -14.01
N PRO A 43 -6.39 -0.45 -15.10
CA PRO A 43 -4.99 -0.02 -15.01
C PRO A 43 -4.84 1.40 -14.45
N ALA A 44 -5.88 2.23 -14.49
CA ALA A 44 -5.80 3.65 -14.11
C ALA A 44 -5.26 3.89 -12.68
N PRO A 45 -5.73 3.18 -11.64
CA PRO A 45 -5.15 3.33 -10.30
C PRO A 45 -3.69 2.90 -10.19
N LEU A 46 -3.28 1.86 -10.93
CA LEU A 46 -1.89 1.42 -10.98
C LEU A 46 -1.00 2.50 -11.61
N LEU A 47 -1.41 3.02 -12.76
CA LEU A 47 -0.67 4.06 -13.47
C LEU A 47 -0.56 5.34 -12.64
N LEU A 48 -1.63 5.71 -11.94
CA LEU A 48 -1.67 6.91 -11.14
C LEU A 48 -0.80 6.78 -9.87
N LEU A 49 -0.81 5.62 -9.21
CA LEU A 49 0.10 5.33 -8.10
C LEU A 49 1.56 5.31 -8.58
N ALA A 50 1.84 4.66 -9.72
CA ALA A 50 3.19 4.59 -10.31
C ALA A 50 3.70 5.97 -10.74
N ALA A 51 2.84 6.81 -11.32
CA ALA A 51 3.16 8.19 -11.67
C ALA A 51 3.49 9.02 -10.42
N SER A 52 2.73 8.85 -9.34
CA SER A 52 3.00 9.55 -8.08
C SER A 52 4.34 9.13 -7.47
N HIS A 53 4.66 7.83 -7.45
CA HIS A 53 5.96 7.33 -7.00
C HIS A 53 7.11 7.81 -7.89
N THR A 54 6.92 7.80 -9.22
CA THR A 54 7.93 8.26 -10.18
C THR A 54 8.24 9.74 -10.00
N LEU A 55 7.21 10.58 -9.86
CA LEU A 55 7.37 12.03 -9.66
C LEU A 55 8.14 12.33 -8.37
N LEU A 56 7.83 11.62 -7.30
CA LEU A 56 8.46 11.84 -5.98
C LEU A 56 9.89 11.29 -5.93
N GLY A 57 10.13 10.14 -6.55
CA GLY A 57 11.46 9.56 -6.72
C GLY A 57 12.34 10.44 -7.62
N GLY A 58 11.80 10.95 -8.73
CA GLY A 58 12.52 11.82 -9.66
C GLY A 58 12.89 13.19 -9.06
N LEU A 59 12.13 13.67 -8.08
CA LEU A 59 12.44 14.92 -7.36
C LEU A 59 13.42 14.70 -6.17
N GLY A 60 13.72 13.46 -5.79
CA GLY A 60 14.55 13.17 -4.61
C GLY A 60 13.91 13.56 -3.27
N LEU A 61 12.59 13.75 -3.25
CA LEU A 61 11.84 14.32 -2.11
C LEU A 61 11.11 13.25 -1.29
N TRP A 62 11.44 11.97 -1.47
CA TRP A 62 10.76 10.86 -0.82
C TRP A 62 11.67 10.21 0.24
N PRO A 63 11.49 10.51 1.55
CA PRO A 63 12.37 9.99 2.60
C PRO A 63 12.01 8.58 3.07
N GLY A 64 10.89 8.02 2.61
CA GLY A 64 10.42 6.76 3.18
C GLY A 64 9.35 6.17 2.30
N LEU A 65 9.72 5.07 1.63
CA LEU A 65 8.93 3.86 1.43
C LEU A 65 9.58 3.01 0.32
N PHE A 66 10.22 3.59 -0.70
CA PHE A 66 10.84 2.77 -1.77
C PHE A 66 12.15 3.27 -2.37
N TYR A 67 12.63 4.48 -2.05
CA TYR A 67 13.61 5.14 -2.95
C TYR A 67 14.87 5.74 -2.34
N ASN A 68 14.86 6.23 -1.10
CA ASN A 68 16.01 6.98 -0.60
C ASN A 68 17.23 6.09 -0.26
N ASP A 69 17.01 4.88 0.24
CA ASP A 69 18.12 3.97 0.60
C ASP A 69 18.60 3.11 -0.59
N ALA A 70 17.79 2.95 -1.65
CA ALA A 70 18.17 2.14 -2.81
C ALA A 70 19.22 2.81 -3.72
N LEU A 71 19.44 4.12 -3.55
CA LEU A 71 20.49 4.89 -4.26
C LEU A 71 21.78 5.00 -3.45
N HIS A 72 21.73 4.74 -2.14
CA HIS A 72 22.91 4.64 -1.30
C HIS A 72 23.32 3.17 -1.22
N PHE A 73 24.31 2.81 -2.04
CA PHE A 73 25.01 1.54 -1.92
C PHE A 73 25.57 1.45 -0.50
N HIS A 74 24.83 0.84 0.42
CA HIS A 74 25.35 0.57 1.75
C HIS A 74 26.54 -0.38 1.60
N PRO A 75 27.63 -0.17 2.37
CA PRO A 75 28.75 -1.11 2.38
C PRO A 75 28.23 -2.53 2.63
N PRO A 76 28.92 -3.58 2.17
CA PRO A 76 28.41 -4.95 2.20
C PRO A 76 28.13 -5.37 3.64
N GLN A 77 26.92 -5.11 4.10
CA GLN A 77 26.43 -5.64 5.34
C GLN A 77 26.12 -7.12 5.12
N PRO A 78 26.33 -7.95 6.15
CA PRO A 78 25.92 -9.34 6.07
C PRO A 78 24.44 -9.43 5.65
N TRP A 79 24.12 -10.33 4.73
CA TRP A 79 22.78 -10.44 4.14
C TRP A 79 21.65 -10.55 5.18
N HIS A 80 21.92 -11.13 6.35
CA HIS A 80 20.95 -11.25 7.44
C HIS A 80 20.60 -9.91 8.09
N GLN A 81 21.54 -8.96 8.15
CA GLN A 81 21.28 -7.60 8.66
C GLN A 81 20.44 -6.82 7.65
N THR A 82 20.78 -6.90 6.37
CA THR A 82 19.99 -6.32 5.28
C THR A 82 18.59 -6.90 5.23
N TRP A 83 18.44 -8.23 5.33
CA TRP A 83 17.15 -8.91 5.36
C TRP A 83 16.28 -8.49 6.54
N THR A 84 16.86 -8.39 7.74
CA THR A 84 16.12 -7.94 8.94
C THR A 84 15.66 -6.49 8.80
N ALA A 85 16.51 -5.61 8.26
CA ALA A 85 16.12 -4.24 7.95
C ALA A 85 14.99 -4.18 6.91
N SER A 86 15.07 -5.00 5.85
CA SER A 86 14.02 -5.12 4.83
C SER A 86 12.71 -5.69 5.40
N LEU A 87 12.74 -6.56 6.41
CA LEU A 87 11.53 -7.03 7.10
C LEU A 87 10.86 -5.92 7.93
N ILE A 88 11.64 -5.14 8.67
CA ILE A 88 11.12 -3.98 9.43
C ILE A 88 10.53 -2.95 8.46
N LYS A 89 11.22 -2.68 7.36
CA LYS A 89 10.71 -1.81 6.31
C LYS A 89 9.45 -2.39 5.65
N GLY A 90 9.46 -3.67 5.29
CA GLY A 90 8.30 -4.35 4.72
C GLY A 90 7.06 -4.32 5.62
N TRP A 91 7.25 -4.33 6.95
CA TRP A 91 6.17 -4.10 7.92
C TRP A 91 5.59 -2.68 7.84
N GLN A 92 6.45 -1.67 7.77
CA GLN A 92 6.04 -0.27 7.60
C GLN A 92 5.34 -0.06 6.25
N ASP A 93 5.92 -0.59 5.18
CA ASP A 93 5.37 -0.54 3.83
C ASP A 93 3.99 -1.19 3.81
N PHE A 94 3.84 -2.38 4.41
CA PHE A 94 2.57 -3.09 4.48
C PHE A 94 1.47 -2.30 5.19
N ALA A 95 1.81 -1.65 6.31
CA ALA A 95 0.85 -0.81 7.01
C ALA A 95 0.42 0.40 6.16
N VAL A 96 1.34 0.96 5.39
CA VAL A 96 1.07 2.06 4.46
C VAL A 96 0.27 1.62 3.23
N ILE A 97 0.25 0.33 2.89
CA ILE A 97 -0.55 -0.20 1.77
C ILE A 97 -2.00 0.26 1.90
N PHE A 98 -2.56 0.12 3.11
CA PHE A 98 -3.94 0.49 3.39
C PHE A 98 -4.20 1.97 3.29
N HIS A 99 -3.14 2.79 3.26
CA HIS A 99 -3.26 4.20 3.45
C HIS A 99 -2.80 5.05 2.26
N HIS A 100 -1.91 4.58 1.40
CA HIS A 100 -1.46 5.37 0.26
C HIS A 100 -2.05 4.84 -1.04
N ALA A 101 -3.03 5.53 -1.60
CA ALA A 101 -3.48 5.28 -2.98
C ALA A 101 -2.88 6.29 -3.98
N ILE A 102 -2.43 7.45 -3.50
CA ILE A 102 -1.62 8.44 -4.22
C ILE A 102 -0.55 8.92 -3.26
N ALA A 103 0.70 8.97 -3.71
CA ALA A 103 1.77 9.54 -2.92
C ALA A 103 1.67 11.08 -2.93
N PRO A 104 1.51 11.75 -1.77
CA PRO A 104 1.26 13.18 -1.72
C PRO A 104 2.51 14.00 -2.04
N PRO A 105 2.36 15.20 -2.64
CA PRO A 105 3.48 16.09 -2.87
C PRO A 105 4.12 16.50 -1.53
N PRO A 106 5.45 16.63 -1.47
CA PRO A 106 6.13 16.95 -0.25
C PRO A 106 6.12 18.48 -0.10
N VAL A 107 5.31 18.98 0.84
CA VAL A 107 5.19 20.42 1.10
C VAL A 107 6.03 20.74 2.34
N PHE A 108 7.14 21.46 2.12
CA PHE A 108 8.20 21.66 3.13
C PHE A 108 8.13 22.97 3.91
N PHE A 109 7.24 23.92 3.58
CA PHE A 109 7.30 25.26 4.17
C PHE A 109 6.70 25.35 5.58
N ASN A 110 5.68 24.53 5.89
CA ASN A 110 5.12 24.45 7.24
C ASN A 110 4.87 22.97 7.57
N PRO A 111 5.45 22.43 8.66
CA PRO A 111 5.27 21.04 9.01
C PRO A 111 3.79 20.71 9.26
N TRP A 112 3.07 21.44 10.09
CA TRP A 112 1.66 21.14 10.36
C TRP A 112 0.81 21.15 9.09
N ALA A 113 0.96 22.18 8.26
CA ALA A 113 0.22 22.29 6.99
C ALA A 113 0.59 21.16 6.00
N GLY A 114 1.87 20.80 5.91
CA GLY A 114 2.33 19.72 5.05
C GLY A 114 1.77 18.36 5.46
N ALA A 115 1.72 18.06 6.77
CA ALA A 115 1.22 16.76 7.26
C ALA A 115 -0.30 16.68 7.08
N LEU A 116 -1.00 17.80 7.27
CA LEU A 116 -2.43 17.90 7.05
C LEU A 116 -2.79 17.72 5.57
N LEU A 117 -2.04 18.35 4.66
CA LEU A 117 -2.24 18.18 3.22
C LEU A 117 -1.95 16.74 2.78
N GLN A 118 -0.87 16.14 3.29
CA GLN A 118 -0.54 14.74 3.02
C GLN A 118 -1.68 13.83 3.49
N ALA A 119 -2.12 13.98 4.75
CA ALA A 119 -3.24 13.24 5.30
C ALA A 119 -4.53 13.40 4.47
N PHE A 120 -4.78 14.59 3.93
CA PHE A 120 -5.95 14.88 3.11
C PHE A 120 -5.90 14.18 1.75
N VAL A 121 -4.76 14.25 1.06
CA VAL A 121 -4.54 13.55 -0.23
C VAL A 121 -4.63 12.04 -0.05
N THR A 122 -4.01 11.52 1.02
CA THR A 122 -4.06 10.11 1.46
C THR A 122 -5.51 9.67 1.71
N ALA A 123 -6.29 10.42 2.49
CA ALA A 123 -7.69 10.10 2.78
C ALA A 123 -8.58 10.15 1.52
N THR A 124 -8.44 11.20 0.72
CA THR A 124 -9.22 11.40 -0.51
C THR A 124 -8.97 10.28 -1.50
N SER A 125 -7.70 9.94 -1.74
CA SER A 125 -7.31 8.90 -2.68
C SER A 125 -7.80 7.52 -2.24
N GLN A 126 -7.72 7.19 -0.95
CA GLN A 126 -8.24 5.92 -0.44
C GLN A 126 -9.75 5.79 -0.61
N ILE A 127 -10.52 6.84 -0.30
CA ILE A 127 -11.98 6.80 -0.44
C ILE A 127 -12.36 6.71 -1.91
N TRP A 128 -11.69 7.46 -2.79
CA TRP A 128 -11.85 7.33 -4.24
C TRP A 128 -11.55 5.92 -4.74
N PHE A 129 -10.43 5.35 -4.31
CA PHE A 129 -10.06 4.00 -4.70
C PHE A 129 -11.08 2.97 -4.23
N CYS A 130 -11.52 3.06 -2.96
CA CYS A 130 -12.55 2.19 -2.41
C CYS A 130 -13.88 2.33 -3.16
N ARG A 131 -14.29 3.55 -3.55
CA ARG A 131 -15.46 3.79 -4.39
C ARG A 131 -15.30 3.17 -5.76
N HIS A 132 -14.16 3.36 -6.40
CA HIS A 132 -13.86 2.76 -7.70
C HIS A 132 -13.90 1.22 -7.63
N LEU A 133 -13.34 0.61 -6.58
CA LEU A 133 -13.44 -0.84 -6.33
C LEU A 133 -14.88 -1.32 -6.11
N LEU A 134 -15.69 -0.59 -5.33
CA LEU A 134 -17.11 -0.90 -5.10
C LEU A 134 -17.93 -0.79 -6.40
N ASN A 135 -17.68 0.27 -7.16
CA ASN A 135 -18.38 0.58 -8.40
C ASN A 135 -18.07 -0.41 -9.53
N THR A 136 -16.82 -0.84 -9.64
CA THR A 136 -16.37 -1.81 -10.66
C THR A 136 -16.86 -3.24 -10.41
N GLN A 137 -17.51 -3.51 -9.27
CA GLN A 137 -18.33 -4.72 -9.08
C GLN A 137 -19.67 -4.65 -9.83
N SER A 138 -20.05 -3.47 -10.33
CA SER A 138 -21.22 -3.24 -11.19
C SER A 138 -20.78 -3.04 -12.65
N PRO A 139 -21.43 -3.68 -13.64
CA PRO A 139 -20.98 -3.73 -15.03
C PRO A 139 -21.05 -2.41 -15.82
N PHE A 140 -21.51 -1.29 -15.25
CA PHE A 140 -21.84 -0.06 -15.99
C PHE A 140 -21.33 1.23 -15.35
N VAL A 141 -20.14 1.25 -14.74
CA VAL A 141 -19.69 2.46 -14.04
C VAL A 141 -18.60 3.21 -14.79
N GLU A 142 -18.88 4.50 -15.07
CA GLU A 142 -17.91 5.50 -15.50
C GLU A 142 -16.95 5.89 -14.36
N ASP A 143 -15.67 6.03 -14.65
CA ASP A 143 -14.64 6.40 -13.68
C ASP A 143 -14.93 7.73 -12.96
N TRP A 144 -15.59 8.66 -13.66
CA TRP A 144 -15.99 9.97 -13.12
C TRP A 144 -17.04 9.86 -12.00
N LEU A 145 -17.86 8.81 -12.01
CA LEU A 145 -18.86 8.58 -10.97
C LEU A 145 -18.19 8.35 -9.60
N SER A 146 -17.09 7.59 -9.58
CA SER A 146 -16.32 7.30 -8.37
C SER A 146 -15.77 8.58 -7.74
N PHE A 147 -15.28 9.51 -8.56
CA PHE A 147 -14.78 10.81 -8.10
C PHE A 147 -15.90 11.67 -7.50
N ARG A 148 -17.03 11.84 -8.20
CA ARG A 148 -18.18 12.61 -7.70
C ARG A 148 -18.71 12.06 -6.38
N GLN A 149 -18.75 10.74 -6.23
CA GLN A 149 -19.18 10.09 -5.00
C GLN A 149 -18.21 10.32 -3.84
N THR A 150 -16.90 10.32 -4.10
CA THR A 150 -15.89 10.69 -3.09
C THR A 150 -16.09 12.13 -2.59
N VAL A 151 -16.34 13.07 -3.50
CA VAL A 151 -16.63 14.48 -3.13
C VAL A 151 -17.90 14.55 -2.26
N ALA A 152 -18.92 13.76 -2.56
CA ALA A 152 -20.15 13.70 -1.77
C ALA A 152 -19.96 13.10 -0.35
N LEU A 153 -18.80 12.50 -0.08
CA LEU A 153 -18.37 11.92 1.21
C LEU A 153 -17.34 12.80 1.94
N TRP A 154 -17.24 14.09 1.60
CA TRP A 154 -16.26 15.01 2.21
C TRP A 154 -16.19 14.99 3.75
N PRO A 155 -17.28 14.78 4.54
CA PRO A 155 -17.15 14.70 5.99
C PRO A 155 -16.35 13.46 6.43
N GLY A 156 -16.52 12.35 5.70
CA GLY A 156 -15.73 11.13 5.90
C GLY A 156 -14.27 11.34 5.49
N VAL A 157 -14.03 12.05 4.39
CA VAL A 157 -12.67 12.44 3.97
C VAL A 157 -11.97 13.26 5.07
N LEU A 158 -12.64 14.24 5.66
CA LEU A 158 -12.06 15.04 6.74
C LEU A 158 -11.81 14.22 8.01
N LEU A 159 -12.75 13.36 8.39
CA LEU A 159 -12.55 12.47 9.53
C LEU A 159 -11.32 11.58 9.32
N LEU A 160 -11.22 10.95 8.15
CA LEU A 160 -10.09 10.10 7.79
C LEU A 160 -8.78 10.89 7.71
N THR A 161 -8.84 12.15 7.26
CA THR A 161 -7.71 13.08 7.29
C THR A 161 -7.21 13.30 8.71
N LEU A 162 -8.11 13.54 9.67
CA LEU A 162 -7.74 13.71 11.08
C LEU A 162 -7.13 12.44 11.68
N LEU A 163 -7.57 11.26 11.23
CA LEU A 163 -7.01 9.97 11.66
C LEU A 163 -5.62 9.71 11.04
N HIS A 164 -5.37 10.12 9.80
CA HIS A 164 -4.04 9.99 9.19
C HIS A 164 -3.06 11.09 9.63
N PHE A 165 -3.54 12.21 10.17
CA PHE A 165 -2.70 13.33 10.53
C PHE A 165 -1.60 12.97 11.56
N PRO A 166 -1.90 12.26 12.67
CA PRO A 166 -0.87 11.80 13.60
C PRO A 166 0.21 10.95 12.93
N TRP A 167 -0.16 10.04 12.03
CA TRP A 167 0.79 9.22 11.29
C TRP A 167 1.79 10.09 10.51
N TRP A 168 1.28 11.00 9.67
CA TRP A 168 2.12 11.87 8.84
C TRP A 168 2.98 12.83 9.66
N PHE A 169 2.47 13.25 10.81
CA PHE A 169 3.25 14.06 11.74
C PHE A 169 4.42 13.27 12.34
N LEU A 170 4.17 12.03 12.77
CA LEU A 170 5.15 11.16 13.44
C LEU A 170 6.17 10.52 12.49
N GLN A 171 5.87 10.42 11.19
CA GLN A 171 6.82 9.96 10.17
C GLN A 171 7.98 10.93 9.92
N ARG A 172 7.92 12.16 10.44
CA ARG A 172 8.93 13.16 10.15
C ARG A 172 10.23 12.93 10.89
N PRO A 173 11.38 13.19 10.22
CA PRO A 173 12.67 13.25 10.90
C PRO A 173 12.60 14.21 12.08
N GLY A 174 12.96 13.74 13.28
CA GLY A 174 13.01 14.55 14.51
C GLY A 174 11.69 14.76 15.27
N ALA A 175 10.54 14.28 14.78
CA ALA A 175 9.25 14.49 15.47
C ALA A 175 9.11 13.72 16.80
N LEU A 176 9.89 12.66 17.01
CA LEU A 176 9.80 11.76 18.17
C LEU A 176 11.11 11.63 18.98
N GLY A 177 12.14 12.44 18.68
CA GLY A 177 13.49 12.19 19.20
C GLY A 177 14.00 10.80 18.80
N SER A 178 14.92 10.22 19.57
CA SER A 178 15.54 8.90 19.33
C SER A 178 14.60 7.69 19.54
N SER A 179 13.29 7.88 19.69
CA SER A 179 12.35 6.78 19.95
C SER A 179 11.95 6.08 18.65
N ASP A 180 12.87 5.28 18.12
CA ASP A 180 12.63 4.43 16.94
C ASP A 180 11.48 3.43 17.18
N PHE A 181 11.25 3.01 18.44
CA PHE A 181 10.20 2.04 18.80
C PHE A 181 8.78 2.49 18.38
N LEU A 182 8.41 3.75 18.67
CA LEU A 182 7.06 4.27 18.35
C LEU A 182 6.81 4.29 16.84
N ARG A 183 7.83 4.69 16.07
CA ARG A 183 7.78 4.79 14.61
C ARG A 183 7.84 3.42 13.92
N LEU A 184 8.60 2.47 14.46
CA LEU A 184 8.84 1.17 13.85
C LEU A 184 7.71 0.15 14.12
N LEU A 185 7.11 0.17 15.32
CA LEU A 185 6.18 -0.89 15.75
C LEU A 185 4.73 -0.41 15.93
N ILE A 186 4.52 0.62 16.74
CA ILE A 186 3.17 1.08 17.11
C ILE A 186 2.46 1.74 15.92
N LEU A 187 3.21 2.51 15.14
CA LEU A 187 2.65 3.28 14.05
C LEU A 187 2.03 2.37 12.96
N PRO A 188 2.71 1.30 12.49
CA PRO A 188 2.11 0.33 11.57
C PRO A 188 0.84 -0.35 12.09
N GLU A 189 0.80 -0.72 13.37
CA GLU A 189 -0.37 -1.32 14.00
C GLU A 189 -1.58 -0.37 14.01
N TYR A 190 -1.33 0.92 14.28
CA TYR A 190 -2.34 1.95 14.21
C TYR A 190 -2.97 2.02 12.81
N LEU A 191 -2.18 1.97 11.74
CA LEU A 191 -2.71 1.97 10.38
C LEU A 191 -3.52 0.73 10.03
N LEU A 192 -3.06 -0.45 10.47
CA LEU A 192 -3.81 -1.68 10.27
C LEU A 192 -5.15 -1.66 10.98
N PHE A 193 -5.21 -1.06 12.17
CA PHE A 193 -6.48 -0.83 12.87
C PHE A 193 -7.43 0.08 12.07
N LEU A 194 -6.91 1.12 11.42
CA LEU A 194 -7.71 2.03 10.59
C LEU A 194 -8.10 1.43 9.22
N SER A 195 -7.48 0.34 8.79
CA SER A 195 -7.67 -0.26 7.45
C SER A 195 -9.12 -0.48 6.99
N PRO A 196 -10.12 -0.79 7.86
CA PRO A 196 -11.50 -0.96 7.40
C PRO A 196 -12.26 0.35 7.15
N ILE A 197 -11.81 1.45 7.79
CA ILE A 197 -12.51 2.74 7.80
C ILE A 197 -12.75 3.30 6.39
N PRO A 198 -11.78 3.30 5.46
CA PRO A 198 -11.98 3.85 4.12
C PRO A 198 -13.08 3.13 3.34
N ILE A 199 -13.16 1.80 3.48
CA ILE A 199 -14.20 0.98 2.85
C ILE A 199 -15.58 1.28 3.45
N ILE A 200 -15.65 1.46 4.77
CA ILE A 200 -16.91 1.80 5.45
C ILE A 200 -17.39 3.19 5.01
N ILE A 201 -16.50 4.18 4.94
CA ILE A 201 -16.83 5.52 4.44
C ILE A 201 -17.27 5.44 2.98
N ALA A 202 -16.55 4.69 2.15
CA ALA A 202 -16.87 4.52 0.74
C ALA A 202 -18.25 3.86 0.52
N LYS A 203 -18.73 3.01 1.44
CA LYS A 203 -20.07 2.42 1.35
C LYS A 203 -21.21 3.43 1.57
N GLY A 204 -20.97 4.54 2.25
CA GLY A 204 -21.97 5.58 2.42
C GLY A 204 -21.79 6.45 3.66
N ARG A 205 -22.79 7.30 3.91
CA ARG A 205 -22.81 8.26 5.02
C ARG A 205 -23.12 7.56 6.34
N ASN A 206 -22.07 7.12 7.03
CA ASN A 206 -22.15 6.59 8.38
C ASN A 206 -21.86 7.69 9.41
N SER A 207 -22.61 7.70 10.52
CA SER A 207 -22.24 8.54 11.67
C SER A 207 -20.92 8.05 12.28
N VAL A 208 -20.20 8.89 13.03
CA VAL A 208 -18.93 8.50 13.69
C VAL A 208 -19.10 7.25 14.56
N ARG A 209 -20.24 7.16 15.26
CA ARG A 209 -20.58 5.99 16.10
C ARG A 209 -20.78 4.73 15.25
N GLU A 210 -21.49 4.84 14.14
CA GLU A 210 -21.73 3.71 13.24
C GLU A 210 -20.45 3.27 12.53
N LEU A 211 -19.60 4.22 12.16
CA LEU A 211 -18.26 3.96 11.64
C LEU A 211 -17.45 3.14 12.64
N GLY A 212 -17.36 3.58 13.90
CA GLY A 212 -16.64 2.85 14.95
C GLY A 212 -17.20 1.44 15.18
N ARG A 213 -18.53 1.29 15.19
CA ARG A 213 -19.20 -0.01 15.33
C ARG A 213 -18.84 -0.96 14.18
N GLN A 214 -18.92 -0.48 12.94
CA GLN A 214 -18.61 -1.30 11.76
C GLN A 214 -17.12 -1.63 11.67
N THR A 215 -16.23 -0.71 12.04
CA THR A 215 -14.79 -0.97 12.10
C THR A 215 -14.49 -2.08 13.10
N LEU A 216 -15.00 -2.01 14.32
CA LEU A 216 -14.81 -3.06 15.33
C LEU A 216 -15.40 -4.40 14.88
N LEU A 217 -16.56 -4.39 14.22
CA LEU A 217 -17.16 -5.61 13.69
C LEU A 217 -16.27 -6.25 12.62
N LEU A 218 -15.80 -5.47 11.64
CA LEU A 218 -14.93 -5.95 10.57
C LEU A 218 -13.59 -6.44 11.11
N LEU A 219 -12.99 -5.74 12.06
CA LEU A 219 -11.76 -6.19 12.72
C LEU A 219 -12.00 -7.49 13.49
N LYS A 220 -13.11 -7.61 14.22
CA LYS A 220 -13.45 -8.86 14.92
C LYS A 220 -13.62 -10.03 13.95
N THR A 221 -14.23 -9.81 12.79
CA THR A 221 -14.49 -10.88 11.81
C THR A 221 -13.29 -11.18 10.92
N HIS A 222 -12.40 -10.22 10.69
CA HIS A 222 -11.35 -10.29 9.66
C HIS A 222 -9.93 -10.06 10.18
N SER A 223 -9.73 -9.90 11.49
CA SER A 223 -8.40 -9.76 12.09
C SER A 223 -7.47 -10.91 11.69
N PHE A 224 -7.91 -12.16 11.81
CA PHE A 224 -7.07 -13.32 11.46
C PHE A 224 -6.77 -13.39 9.95
N PRO A 225 -7.76 -13.29 9.04
CA PRO A 225 -7.48 -13.17 7.61
C PRO A 225 -6.56 -12.01 7.21
N LEU A 226 -6.75 -10.82 7.80
CA LEU A 226 -5.90 -9.64 7.57
C LEU A 226 -4.48 -9.87 8.08
N LEU A 227 -4.34 -10.46 9.27
CA LEU A 227 -3.05 -10.84 9.83
C LEU A 227 -2.34 -11.86 8.93
N THR A 228 -3.07 -12.80 8.34
CA THR A 228 -2.50 -13.78 7.41
C THR A 228 -1.96 -13.09 6.15
N ILE A 229 -2.69 -12.10 5.61
CA ILE A 229 -2.21 -11.28 4.48
C ILE A 229 -1.01 -10.43 4.90
N ALA A 230 -0.98 -9.89 6.12
CA ALA A 230 0.14 -9.13 6.64
C ALA A 230 1.41 -9.98 6.74
N LEU A 231 1.31 -11.11 7.42
CA LEU A 231 2.45 -12.01 7.65
C LEU A 231 3.04 -12.58 6.36
N SER A 232 2.23 -12.76 5.30
CA SER A 232 2.71 -13.22 4.00
C SER A 232 3.15 -12.08 3.07
N GLY A 233 2.54 -10.90 3.20
CA GLY A 233 2.88 -9.69 2.44
C GLY A 233 4.21 -9.07 2.87
N ILE A 234 4.55 -9.11 4.17
CA ILE A 234 5.81 -8.54 4.69
C ILE A 234 7.04 -9.17 4.02
N PRO A 235 7.20 -10.52 3.97
CA PRO A 235 8.32 -11.14 3.24
C PRO A 235 8.35 -10.79 1.76
N LEU A 236 7.19 -10.64 1.12
CA LEU A 236 7.09 -10.27 -0.30
C LEU A 236 7.60 -8.84 -0.53
N LEU A 237 7.21 -7.89 0.32
CA LEU A 237 7.68 -6.50 0.27
C LEU A 237 9.17 -6.40 0.64
N ALA A 238 9.61 -7.11 1.68
CA ALA A 238 11.01 -7.16 2.10
C ALA A 238 11.90 -7.72 0.99
N LEU A 239 11.47 -8.79 0.31
CA LEU A 239 12.19 -9.36 -0.81
C LEU A 239 12.21 -8.42 -2.02
N PHE A 240 11.09 -7.72 -2.28
CA PHE A 240 11.05 -6.71 -3.33
C PHE A 240 12.04 -5.57 -3.06
N ASP A 241 12.06 -5.07 -1.82
CA ASP A 241 13.00 -4.03 -1.41
C ASP A 241 14.46 -4.50 -1.47
N PHE A 242 14.72 -5.76 -1.13
CA PHE A 242 16.04 -6.37 -1.25
C PHE A 242 16.50 -6.48 -2.72
N ILE A 243 15.58 -6.74 -3.65
CA ILE A 243 15.88 -6.92 -5.08
C ILE A 243 16.04 -5.58 -5.81
N LEU A 244 15.34 -4.53 -5.39
CA LEU A 244 15.31 -3.24 -6.09
C LEU A 244 16.72 -2.63 -6.29
N PRO A 245 17.64 -2.63 -5.30
CA PRO A 245 19.01 -2.15 -5.49
C PRO A 245 19.84 -3.04 -6.42
N LEU A 246 19.59 -4.36 -6.43
CA LEU A 246 20.28 -5.30 -7.33
C LEU A 246 19.95 -5.02 -8.81
N SER A 247 18.79 -4.42 -9.09
CA SER A 247 18.42 -3.98 -10.44
C SER A 247 19.38 -2.93 -11.03
N HIS A 248 20.17 -2.24 -10.18
CA HIS A 248 21.18 -1.27 -10.58
C HIS A 248 22.24 -1.92 -11.50
N HIS A 249 22.54 -3.20 -11.30
CA HIS A 249 23.48 -3.97 -12.11
C HIS A 249 22.90 -4.49 -13.43
N TRP A 250 21.57 -4.59 -13.56
CA TRP A 250 20.93 -5.20 -14.74
C TRP A 250 20.48 -4.17 -15.77
N ILE A 251 20.07 -2.98 -15.34
CA ILE A 251 19.48 -1.97 -16.22
C ILE A 251 20.56 -0.98 -16.68
N THR A 252 21.61 -1.38 -17.38
CA THR A 252 22.73 -0.47 -17.75
C THR A 252 22.45 0.36 -19.03
N GLY A 253 23.20 1.44 -19.23
CA GLY A 253 23.16 2.23 -20.48
C GLY A 253 21.89 3.08 -20.66
N VAL A 254 21.29 3.04 -21.85
CA VAL A 254 20.16 3.87 -22.31
C VAL A 254 18.89 3.69 -21.46
N LEU A 255 18.79 2.61 -20.69
CA LEU A 255 17.66 2.31 -19.80
C LEU A 255 17.81 2.89 -18.39
N ALA A 256 18.97 3.46 -18.05
CA ALA A 256 19.20 4.14 -16.77
C ALA A 256 18.12 5.18 -16.39
N PRO A 257 17.62 6.06 -17.29
CA PRO A 257 16.54 6.98 -16.95
C PRO A 257 15.19 6.30 -16.69
N PHE A 258 14.95 5.11 -17.25
CA PHE A 258 13.71 4.36 -17.04
C PHE A 258 13.71 3.52 -15.76
N ARG A 259 14.85 3.40 -15.07
CA ARG A 259 14.97 2.66 -13.80
C ARG A 259 13.94 3.14 -12.78
N VAL A 260 13.81 4.46 -12.63
CA VAL A 260 12.86 5.07 -11.69
C VAL A 260 11.42 4.71 -12.01
N VAL A 261 11.10 4.68 -13.31
CA VAL A 261 9.76 4.34 -13.79
C VAL A 261 9.47 2.85 -13.54
N ILE A 262 10.40 1.95 -13.87
CA ILE A 262 10.22 0.49 -13.72
C ILE A 262 10.11 0.12 -12.24
N ALA A 263 11.00 0.63 -11.39
CA ALA A 263 10.97 0.43 -9.95
C ALA A 263 9.66 0.92 -9.35
N SER A 264 9.21 2.13 -9.74
CA SER A 264 7.94 2.71 -9.30
C SER A 264 6.75 1.87 -9.75
N LEU A 265 6.72 1.40 -10.99
CA LEU A 265 5.68 0.53 -11.52
C LEU A 265 5.58 -0.79 -10.75
N LEU A 266 6.71 -1.43 -10.47
CA LEU A 266 6.74 -2.70 -9.74
C LEU A 266 6.31 -2.52 -8.26
N ALA A 267 6.80 -1.47 -7.60
CA ALA A 267 6.40 -1.14 -6.23
C ALA A 267 4.89 -0.88 -6.16
N SER A 268 4.38 -0.05 -7.07
CA SER A 268 2.95 0.25 -7.17
C SER A 268 2.12 -0.99 -7.51
N ALA A 269 2.63 -1.91 -8.33
CA ALA A 269 1.91 -3.14 -8.66
C ALA A 269 1.74 -4.05 -7.45
N ILE A 270 2.81 -4.28 -6.68
CA ILE A 270 2.77 -5.11 -5.47
C ILE A 270 1.88 -4.45 -4.40
N HIS A 271 2.07 -3.15 -4.17
CA HIS A 271 1.25 -2.37 -3.24
C HIS A 271 -0.23 -2.48 -3.60
N LEU A 272 -0.58 -2.19 -4.85
CA LEU A 272 -1.96 -2.21 -5.30
C LEU A 272 -2.57 -3.61 -5.22
N TRP A 273 -1.79 -4.63 -5.54
CA TRP A 273 -2.23 -6.01 -5.49
C TRP A 273 -2.60 -6.46 -4.06
N LEU A 274 -1.72 -6.19 -3.10
CA LEU A 274 -1.95 -6.47 -1.68
C LEU A 274 -3.14 -5.65 -1.15
N TYR A 275 -3.22 -4.37 -1.50
CA TYR A 275 -4.33 -3.50 -1.13
C TYR A 275 -5.67 -4.04 -1.62
N VAL A 276 -5.80 -4.31 -2.93
CA VAL A 276 -7.04 -4.78 -3.53
C VAL A 276 -7.43 -6.14 -2.96
N ALA A 277 -6.48 -7.03 -2.72
CA ALA A 277 -6.75 -8.32 -2.10
C ALA A 277 -7.36 -8.16 -0.69
N ALA A 278 -6.78 -7.28 0.13
CA ALA A 278 -7.29 -7.01 1.47
C ALA A 278 -8.63 -6.25 1.46
N ALA A 279 -8.82 -5.32 0.52
CA ALA A 279 -10.09 -4.61 0.35
C ALA A 279 -11.21 -5.56 -0.09
N LEU A 280 -10.96 -6.47 -1.03
CA LEU A 280 -11.91 -7.50 -1.45
C LEU A 280 -12.26 -8.47 -0.30
N LEU A 281 -11.29 -8.82 0.53
CA LEU A 281 -11.52 -9.60 1.75
C LEU A 281 -12.51 -8.88 2.68
N LEU A 282 -12.26 -7.60 2.97
CA LEU A 282 -13.12 -6.75 3.81
C LEU A 282 -14.52 -6.53 3.22
N LEU A 283 -14.66 -6.57 1.88
CA LEU A 283 -15.96 -6.46 1.20
C LEU A 283 -16.77 -7.76 1.25
N SER A 284 -16.11 -8.92 1.28
CA SER A 284 -16.73 -10.24 1.12
C SER A 284 -17.79 -10.61 2.16
N HIS A 285 -17.79 -10.00 3.34
CA HIS A 285 -18.75 -10.27 4.42
C HIS A 285 -19.76 -9.13 4.68
N SER A 286 -19.67 -8.05 3.91
CA SER A 286 -20.58 -6.92 4.06
C SER A 286 -21.89 -7.04 3.29
N THR A 287 -22.03 -8.06 2.45
CA THR A 287 -23.30 -8.44 1.85
C THR A 287 -23.99 -9.48 2.74
N PRO A 288 -25.13 -9.18 3.38
CA PRO A 288 -25.94 -10.23 3.97
C PRO A 288 -26.27 -11.25 2.88
N LYS A 289 -26.12 -12.55 3.17
CA LYS A 289 -26.67 -13.60 2.30
C LYS A 289 -28.14 -13.24 2.07
N PRO A 290 -28.63 -13.18 0.82
CA PRO A 290 -30.07 -13.08 0.61
C PRO A 290 -30.70 -14.24 1.38
N ALA A 291 -31.69 -13.92 2.22
CA ALA A 291 -32.44 -14.94 2.93
C ALA A 291 -32.87 -15.97 1.89
N ARG A 292 -32.46 -17.23 2.09
CA ARG A 292 -33.04 -18.33 1.32
C ARG A 292 -34.53 -18.27 1.61
N THR A 293 -35.31 -17.80 0.66
CA THR A 293 -36.75 -18.00 0.64
C THR A 293 -36.95 -19.51 0.63
N ALA A 294 -37.35 -20.05 1.78
CA ALA A 294 -37.85 -21.40 1.91
C ALA A 294 -39.27 -21.47 1.34
#